data_AF-A0A6A4H2Y5-F1
#
_entry.id   AF-A0A6A4H2Y5-F1
#
_cell.length_a   1.000
_cell.length_b   1.000
_cell.length_c   1.000
_cell.angle_alpha   90.00
_cell.angle_beta   90.00
_cell.angle_gamma   90.00
#
_symmetry.space_group_name_H-M   'P 1'
#
loop_
_entity.id
_entity.type
_entity.pdbx_description
1 polymer ?
#
loop_
_entity_poly.entity_id
_entity_poly.type
_entity_poly.pdbx_seq_one_letter_code
_entity_poly.pdbx_strand_id
1 'polypeptide(L)'
;MADALSTSPLVENLQPVQTICLFTDNPRYSATNLEYSWGLEKGKLDLSSKLNQVSVRADVAQLLMNNEIMLIPTSEMLDKMVEYTDSVIASKLDQRPRCFEVFPPGKYEYRLFSVIDQAPSLFVQHSASFDRLDCVYPDLPLLTLDVHPFFAMMHSARAVLKVENRGLSFYEPFSIMLTMYAIATPVAFRQHPSSDSGSVSSVESDDTEYYGGEEEDRKIYCWLESTKGCSPLDLHPEVKVTFDEADGYKGYVSPRSYALETISQ
;
A
#
# COMPACT_ATOMS: atom_id res chain seq x y z
N MET A 1 -18.52 -17.47 -12.63
CA MET A 1 -18.59 -16.01 -12.44
C MET A 1 -17.47 -15.70 -11.48
N ALA A 2 -16.59 -14.74 -11.79
CA ALA A 2 -15.43 -14.50 -10.94
C ALA A 2 -15.84 -13.77 -9.65
N ASP A 3 -15.34 -14.27 -8.52
CA ASP A 3 -15.52 -13.66 -7.21
C ASP A 3 -14.77 -12.32 -7.19
N ALA A 4 -15.50 -11.22 -7.02
CA ALA A 4 -14.95 -9.87 -7.02
C ALA A 4 -15.72 -8.97 -6.05
N LEU A 5 -15.00 -8.05 -5.42
CA LEU A 5 -15.57 -7.06 -4.50
C LEU A 5 -16.50 -6.10 -5.25
N SER A 6 -17.67 -5.82 -4.68
CA SER A 6 -18.62 -4.79 -5.14
C SER A 6 -19.15 -3.97 -3.97
N THR A 7 -19.67 -2.79 -4.25
CA THR A 7 -20.50 -1.99 -3.35
C THR A 7 -21.98 -2.37 -3.40
N SER A 8 -22.38 -3.25 -4.32
CA SER A 8 -23.77 -3.70 -4.48
C SER A 8 -23.95 -5.19 -4.12
N PRO A 9 -25.00 -5.54 -3.36
CA PRO A 9 -25.39 -6.93 -3.11
C PRO A 9 -26.34 -7.49 -4.18
N LEU A 10 -26.64 -6.75 -5.24
CA LEU A 10 -27.62 -7.12 -6.26
C LEU A 10 -26.94 -7.45 -7.58
N VAL A 11 -27.24 -8.62 -8.14
CA VAL A 11 -26.62 -9.11 -9.39
C VAL A 11 -26.88 -8.14 -10.54
N GLU A 12 -28.08 -7.57 -10.64
CA GLU A 12 -28.44 -6.61 -11.69
C GLU A 12 -27.66 -5.29 -11.63
N ASN A 13 -27.07 -4.96 -10.49
CA ASN A 13 -26.32 -3.72 -10.27
C ASN A 13 -24.80 -3.93 -10.29
N LEU A 14 -24.33 -5.16 -10.53
CA LEU A 14 -22.91 -5.46 -10.59
C LEU A 14 -22.23 -4.72 -11.74
N GLN A 15 -21.24 -3.92 -11.38
CA GLN A 15 -20.38 -3.27 -12.34
C GLN A 15 -19.45 -4.29 -13.04
N PRO A 16 -18.93 -3.98 -14.23
CA PRO A 16 -17.93 -4.84 -14.87
C PRO A 16 -16.69 -4.99 -13.99
N VAL A 17 -16.02 -6.14 -14.07
CA VAL A 17 -14.69 -6.31 -13.44
C VAL A 17 -13.68 -5.50 -14.24
N GLN A 18 -12.86 -4.75 -13.52
CA GLN A 18 -11.73 -4.00 -14.05
C GLN A 18 -10.46 -4.43 -13.34
N THR A 19 -9.36 -4.45 -14.09
CA THR A 19 -8.03 -4.65 -13.52
C THR A 19 -7.34 -3.29 -13.44
N ILE A 20 -6.90 -2.91 -12.25
CA ILE A 20 -6.19 -1.66 -12.00
C ILE A 20 -4.79 -1.94 -11.46
N CYS A 21 -3.85 -1.03 -11.74
CA CYS A 21 -2.56 -1.01 -11.06
C CYS A 21 -2.70 -0.27 -9.72
N LEU A 22 -2.24 -0.89 -8.63
CA LEU A 22 -2.27 -0.30 -7.29
C LEU A 22 -1.30 0.87 -7.16
N PHE A 23 -0.12 0.75 -7.77
CA PHE A 23 0.88 1.79 -7.79
C PHE A 23 1.20 2.23 -9.22
N THR A 24 1.23 3.53 -9.42
CA THR A 24 1.73 4.17 -10.65
C THR A 24 2.85 5.13 -10.30
N ASP A 25 3.77 5.30 -11.25
CA ASP A 25 4.90 6.20 -11.09
C ASP A 25 4.41 7.61 -10.78
N ASN A 26 4.98 8.24 -9.76
CA ASN A 26 4.55 9.57 -9.34
C ASN A 26 5.74 10.40 -8.82
N PRO A 27 5.62 11.74 -8.79
CA PRO A 27 6.74 12.61 -8.43
C PRO A 27 7.29 12.41 -7.01
N ARG A 28 6.49 11.88 -6.07
CA ARG A 28 6.90 11.68 -4.67
C ARG A 28 7.68 10.39 -4.48
N TYR A 29 7.23 9.33 -5.13
CA TYR A 29 7.87 8.02 -5.10
C TYR A 29 8.01 7.58 -6.54
N SER A 30 9.15 7.88 -7.16
CA SER A 30 9.40 7.37 -8.49
C SER A 30 9.63 5.86 -8.44
N ALA A 31 9.33 5.16 -9.53
CA ALA A 31 9.65 3.74 -9.69
C ALA A 31 11.13 3.46 -9.37
N THR A 32 12.02 4.38 -9.78
CA THR A 32 13.45 4.28 -9.51
C THR A 32 13.82 4.47 -8.03
N ASN A 33 13.10 5.31 -7.29
CA ASN A 33 13.30 5.42 -5.84
C ASN A 33 12.91 4.12 -5.13
N LEU A 34 11.82 3.49 -5.59
CA LEU A 34 11.38 2.20 -5.08
C LEU A 34 12.36 1.09 -5.42
N GLU A 35 12.92 1.07 -6.64
CA GLU A 35 13.95 0.10 -7.03
C GLU A 35 15.10 0.06 -6.03
N TYR A 36 15.65 1.22 -5.67
CA TYR A 36 16.73 1.29 -4.67
C TYR A 36 16.30 0.72 -3.31
N SER A 37 15.11 1.14 -2.86
CA SER A 37 14.58 0.78 -1.54
C SER A 37 14.14 -0.68 -1.45
N TRP A 38 13.88 -1.29 -2.61
CA TRP A 38 13.47 -2.69 -2.73
C TRP A 38 14.63 -3.60 -3.13
N GLY A 39 15.86 -3.08 -3.15
CA GLY A 39 17.06 -3.85 -3.48
C GLY A 39 17.16 -4.24 -4.95
N LEU A 40 16.46 -3.54 -5.84
CA LEU A 40 16.45 -3.78 -7.28
C LEU A 40 17.45 -2.88 -8.01
N GLU A 41 17.92 -3.35 -9.17
CA GLU A 41 18.67 -2.49 -10.10
C GLU A 41 17.74 -1.48 -10.78
N LYS A 42 18.32 -0.39 -11.27
CA LYS A 42 17.59 0.67 -11.97
C LYS A 42 16.92 0.11 -13.24
N GLY A 43 15.64 0.42 -13.44
CA GLY A 43 14.81 -0.03 -14.57
C GLY A 43 14.34 -1.49 -14.50
N LYS A 44 14.42 -2.14 -13.32
CA LYS A 44 13.96 -3.53 -13.13
C LYS A 44 12.57 -3.63 -12.50
N LEU A 45 12.01 -2.54 -11.96
CA LEU A 45 10.67 -2.56 -11.41
C LEU A 45 9.64 -2.45 -12.53
N ASP A 46 8.98 -3.58 -12.82
CA ASP A 46 7.89 -3.63 -13.79
C ASP A 46 6.55 -3.24 -13.14
N LEU A 47 6.12 -2.00 -13.36
CA LEU A 47 4.82 -1.50 -12.89
C LEU A 47 3.62 -2.12 -13.62
N SER A 48 3.84 -2.75 -14.79
CA SER A 48 2.80 -3.46 -15.54
C SER A 48 2.64 -4.93 -15.10
N SER A 49 3.46 -5.38 -14.15
CA SER A 49 3.41 -6.74 -13.61
C SER A 49 2.07 -7.04 -12.94
N LYS A 50 1.63 -8.30 -13.03
CA LYS A 50 0.46 -8.83 -12.30
C LYS A 50 0.58 -8.63 -10.78
N LEU A 51 1.79 -8.54 -10.25
CA LEU A 51 2.06 -8.29 -8.83
C LEU A 51 1.60 -6.92 -8.35
N ASN A 52 1.44 -5.96 -9.27
CA ASN A 52 0.94 -4.61 -9.02
C ASN A 52 -0.55 -4.47 -9.40
N GLN A 53 -1.19 -5.54 -9.86
CA GLN A 53 -2.54 -5.48 -10.41
C GLN A 53 -3.55 -6.15 -9.50
N VAL A 54 -4.73 -5.55 -9.39
CA VAL A 54 -5.88 -6.15 -8.71
C VAL A 54 -7.11 -6.09 -9.61
N SER A 55 -7.88 -7.18 -9.65
CA SER A 55 -9.13 -7.26 -10.40
C SER A 55 -10.31 -7.14 -9.43
N VAL A 56 -11.09 -6.07 -9.57
CA VAL A 56 -12.28 -5.78 -8.74
C VAL A 56 -13.39 -5.21 -9.61
N ARG A 57 -14.60 -5.07 -9.08
CA ARG A 57 -15.69 -4.41 -9.82
C ARG A 57 -15.40 -2.90 -9.93
N ALA A 58 -15.90 -2.25 -11.00
CA ALA A 58 -15.54 -0.87 -11.32
C ALA A 58 -15.84 0.14 -10.18
N ASP A 59 -16.91 -0.07 -9.43
CA ASP A 59 -17.25 0.70 -8.24
C ASP A 59 -16.17 0.61 -7.17
N VAL A 60 -15.64 -0.60 -6.91
CA VAL A 60 -14.53 -0.81 -5.95
C VAL A 60 -13.19 -0.35 -6.52
N ALA A 61 -12.98 -0.48 -7.83
CA ALA A 61 -11.80 0.05 -8.51
C ALA A 61 -11.68 1.56 -8.27
N GLN A 62 -12.80 2.29 -8.39
CA GLN A 62 -12.84 3.72 -8.13
C GLN A 62 -12.46 4.07 -6.67
N LEU A 63 -12.99 3.31 -5.70
CA LEU A 63 -12.64 3.50 -4.28
C LEU A 63 -11.14 3.30 -4.02
N LEU A 64 -10.53 2.27 -4.63
CA LEU A 64 -9.09 2.03 -4.54
C LEU A 64 -8.29 3.15 -5.20
N MET A 65 -8.66 3.57 -6.42
CA MET A 65 -7.97 4.64 -7.15
C MET A 65 -8.03 5.99 -6.41
N ASN A 66 -9.16 6.28 -5.76
CA ASN A 66 -9.35 7.49 -4.95
C ASN A 66 -8.64 7.41 -3.59
N ASN A 67 -8.12 6.22 -3.21
CA ASN A 67 -7.59 5.93 -1.87
C ASN A 67 -8.65 6.13 -0.77
N GLU A 68 -9.92 5.85 -1.07
CA GLU A 68 -11.01 5.86 -0.09
C GLU A 68 -11.06 4.54 0.69
N ILE A 69 -10.51 3.47 0.10
CA ILE A 69 -10.23 2.20 0.75
C ILE A 69 -8.77 1.80 0.53
N MET A 70 -8.21 1.07 1.49
CA MET A 70 -6.82 0.62 1.50
C MET A 70 -6.73 -0.90 1.61
N LEU A 71 -5.69 -1.47 0.99
CA LEU A 71 -5.25 -2.85 1.18
C LEU A 71 -4.05 -2.86 2.11
N ILE A 72 -4.30 -3.12 3.38
CA ILE A 72 -3.27 -3.08 4.42
C ILE A 72 -2.72 -4.49 4.60
N PRO A 73 -1.41 -4.76 4.36
CA PRO A 73 -0.82 -6.04 4.72
C PRO A 73 -1.07 -6.38 6.20
N THR A 74 -1.08 -7.66 6.56
CA THR A 74 -1.20 -8.06 7.97
C THR A 74 -0.10 -7.43 8.84
N SER A 75 -0.34 -7.29 10.15
CA SER A 75 0.68 -6.73 11.05
C SER A 75 1.99 -7.51 10.99
N GLU A 76 1.92 -8.85 10.97
CA GLU A 76 3.10 -9.71 10.81
C GLU A 76 3.85 -9.43 9.50
N MET A 77 3.12 -9.19 8.41
CA MET A 77 3.73 -8.84 7.12
C MET A 77 4.38 -7.44 7.18
N LEU A 78 3.71 -6.47 7.80
CA LEU A 78 4.26 -5.12 7.98
C LEU A 78 5.55 -5.13 8.80
N ASP A 79 5.60 -5.89 9.90
CA ASP A 79 6.81 -6.01 10.73
C ASP A 79 7.98 -6.57 9.90
N LYS A 80 7.75 -7.64 9.14
CA LYS A 80 8.74 -8.22 8.21
C LYS A 80 9.19 -7.23 7.14
N MET A 81 8.27 -6.43 6.61
CA MET A 81 8.59 -5.41 5.60
C MET A 81 9.45 -4.27 6.17
N VAL A 82 9.20 -3.88 7.42
CA VAL A 82 10.04 -2.89 8.13
C VAL A 82 11.44 -3.46 8.35
N GLU A 83 11.56 -4.66 8.93
CA GLU A 83 12.86 -5.33 9.15
C GLU A 83 13.66 -5.49 7.85
N TYR A 84 12.98 -5.85 6.75
CA TYR A 84 13.59 -5.93 5.43
C TYR A 84 14.09 -4.56 4.97
N THR A 85 13.28 -3.52 5.10
CA THR A 85 13.63 -2.16 4.65
C THR A 85 14.86 -1.64 5.41
N ASP A 86 14.90 -1.88 6.72
CA ASP A 86 16.07 -1.61 7.56
C ASP A 86 17.32 -2.32 7.05
N SER A 87 17.21 -3.62 6.78
CA SER A 87 18.31 -4.42 6.24
C SER A 87 18.80 -3.90 4.88
N VAL A 88 17.91 -3.51 3.97
CA VAL A 88 18.28 -2.99 2.65
C VAL A 88 19.04 -1.67 2.78
N ILE A 89 18.59 -0.77 3.66
CA ILE A 89 19.19 0.55 3.85
C ILE A 89 20.56 0.44 4.51
N ALA A 90 20.72 -0.46 5.48
CA ALA A 90 22.00 -0.73 6.13
C ALA A 90 23.01 -1.43 5.20
N SER A 91 22.54 -2.08 4.13
CA SER A 91 23.36 -2.87 3.23
C SER A 91 24.00 -2.06 2.10
N LYS A 92 25.21 -2.46 1.71
CA LYS A 92 25.84 -2.01 0.46
C LYS A 92 25.02 -2.45 -0.74
N LEU A 93 25.06 -1.65 -1.81
CA LEU A 93 24.25 -1.85 -3.02
C LEU A 93 24.35 -3.28 -3.59
N ASP A 94 25.55 -3.85 -3.63
CA ASP A 94 25.84 -5.18 -4.18
C ASP A 94 25.45 -6.35 -3.26
N GLN A 95 25.13 -6.06 -2.01
CA GLN A 95 24.80 -7.04 -0.97
C GLN A 95 23.33 -7.01 -0.56
N ARG A 96 22.53 -6.15 -1.20
CA ARG A 96 21.14 -5.98 -0.81
C ARG A 96 20.33 -7.22 -1.13
N PRO A 97 19.53 -7.70 -0.18
CA PRO A 97 18.50 -8.67 -0.51
C PRO A 97 17.52 -8.03 -1.49
N ARG A 98 17.03 -8.80 -2.46
CA ARG A 98 16.03 -8.34 -3.43
C ARG A 98 14.63 -8.63 -2.91
N CYS A 99 13.71 -7.69 -3.07
CA CYS A 99 12.39 -7.81 -2.44
C CYS A 99 11.65 -9.07 -2.89
N PHE A 100 11.68 -9.39 -4.19
CA PHE A 100 11.01 -10.55 -4.76
C PHE A 100 11.67 -11.89 -4.42
N GLU A 101 12.87 -11.89 -3.84
CA GLU A 101 13.51 -13.11 -3.32
C GLU A 101 13.13 -13.35 -1.85
N VAL A 102 12.98 -12.27 -1.07
CA VAL A 102 12.54 -12.33 0.35
C VAL A 102 11.03 -12.49 0.47
N PHE A 103 10.28 -11.81 -0.38
CA PHE A 103 8.82 -11.84 -0.50
C PHE A 103 8.46 -12.37 -1.90
N PRO A 104 8.48 -13.69 -2.10
CA PRO A 104 8.27 -14.26 -3.43
C PRO A 104 6.87 -13.96 -3.97
N PRO A 105 6.69 -13.85 -5.29
CA PRO A 105 5.39 -13.84 -5.93
C PRO A 105 4.46 -14.95 -5.39
N GLY A 106 3.25 -14.58 -4.98
CA GLY A 106 2.31 -15.53 -4.38
C GLY A 106 1.12 -14.84 -3.77
N LYS A 107 0.37 -15.61 -2.98
CA LYS A 107 -0.82 -15.15 -2.26
C LYS A 107 -0.44 -14.53 -0.93
N TYR A 108 -0.94 -13.32 -0.70
CA TYR A 108 -0.72 -12.56 0.51
C TYR A 108 -2.06 -12.13 1.12
N GLU A 109 -2.05 -11.94 2.43
CA GLU A 109 -3.23 -11.54 3.19
C GLU A 109 -3.24 -10.03 3.47
N TYR A 110 -4.41 -9.44 3.30
CA TYR A 110 -4.65 -8.01 3.40
C TYR A 110 -5.91 -7.73 4.20
N ARG A 111 -5.87 -6.73 5.06
CA ARG A 111 -7.04 -6.15 5.71
C ARG A 111 -7.55 -5.00 4.87
N LEU A 112 -8.85 -5.00 4.62
CA LEU A 112 -9.52 -3.91 3.93
C LEU A 112 -9.91 -2.83 4.93
N PHE A 113 -9.50 -1.58 4.68
CA PHE A 113 -9.75 -0.46 5.59
C PHE A 113 -10.39 0.71 4.82
N SER A 114 -11.44 1.31 5.39
CA SER A 114 -12.05 2.53 4.85
C SER A 114 -11.39 3.77 5.45
N VAL A 115 -10.97 4.69 4.60
CA VAL A 115 -10.37 5.97 4.97
C VAL A 115 -11.44 7.03 5.24
N ILE A 116 -12.61 6.89 4.61
CA ILE A 116 -13.74 7.82 4.75
C ILE A 116 -14.64 7.42 5.94
N ASP A 117 -15.20 8.43 6.61
CA ASP A 117 -16.07 8.25 7.78
C ASP A 117 -17.31 7.41 7.47
N GLN A 118 -17.88 7.58 6.28
CA GLN A 118 -19.00 6.77 5.78
C GLN A 118 -18.46 5.61 4.97
N ALA A 119 -17.96 4.58 5.65
CA ALA A 119 -17.43 3.40 5.01
C ALA A 119 -18.44 2.79 4.03
N PRO A 120 -18.06 2.57 2.75
CA PRO A 120 -18.95 1.96 1.79
C PRO A 120 -19.24 0.52 2.23
N SER A 121 -20.47 0.07 2.03
CA SER A 121 -20.78 -1.34 2.24
C SER A 121 -20.16 -2.15 1.11
N LEU A 122 -19.29 -3.10 1.46
CA LEU A 122 -18.62 -3.94 0.50
C LEU A 122 -19.17 -5.35 0.57
N PHE A 123 -19.20 -6.02 -0.58
CA PHE A 123 -19.76 -7.35 -0.74
C PHE A 123 -18.80 -8.19 -1.57
N VAL A 124 -18.61 -9.44 -1.16
CA VAL A 124 -17.98 -10.46 -1.98
C VAL A 124 -19.08 -11.31 -2.58
N GLN A 125 -19.08 -11.41 -3.91
CA GLN A 125 -19.93 -12.35 -4.60
C GLN A 125 -19.32 -13.75 -4.53
N HIS A 126 -20.12 -14.73 -4.10
CA HIS A 126 -19.77 -16.15 -4.13
C HIS A 126 -20.87 -16.93 -4.85
N SER A 127 -20.60 -17.38 -6.07
CA SER A 127 -21.56 -18.13 -6.90
C SER A 127 -22.94 -17.44 -7.03
N ALA A 128 -23.87 -17.69 -6.10
CA ALA A 128 -25.23 -17.17 -6.08
C ALA A 128 -25.58 -16.34 -4.82
N SER A 129 -24.64 -16.14 -3.90
CA SER A 129 -24.82 -15.37 -2.66
C SER A 129 -23.84 -14.20 -2.57
N PHE A 130 -24.19 -13.23 -1.74
CA PHE A 130 -23.32 -12.10 -1.41
C PHE A 130 -23.04 -12.10 0.09
N ASP A 131 -21.76 -12.09 0.44
CA ASP A 131 -21.33 -11.87 1.81
C ASP A 131 -20.96 -10.41 1.98
N ARG A 132 -21.60 -9.73 2.93
CA ARG A 132 -21.21 -8.38 3.33
C ARG A 132 -19.89 -8.43 4.08
N LEU A 133 -18.98 -7.54 3.72
CA LEU A 133 -17.74 -7.27 4.42
C LEU A 133 -17.93 -6.10 5.37
N ASP A 134 -17.90 -6.40 6.66
CA ASP A 134 -17.94 -5.37 7.69
C ASP A 134 -16.54 -4.82 7.92
N CYS A 135 -16.23 -3.69 7.29
CA CYS A 135 -14.91 -3.04 7.36
C CYS A 135 -14.77 -2.18 8.63
N VAL A 136 -14.97 -2.79 9.80
CA VAL A 136 -14.95 -2.12 11.10
C VAL A 136 -13.67 -2.46 11.85
N TYR A 137 -12.88 -1.45 12.21
CA TYR A 137 -11.66 -1.63 13.01
C TYR A 137 -12.01 -2.03 14.45
N PRO A 138 -11.24 -2.95 15.11
CA PRO A 138 -10.03 -3.63 14.61
C PRO A 138 -10.29 -4.90 13.78
N ASP A 139 -11.52 -5.39 13.76
CA ASP A 139 -11.91 -6.67 13.15
C ASP A 139 -12.14 -6.57 11.64
N LEU A 140 -11.15 -6.04 10.92
CA LEU A 140 -11.21 -5.84 9.48
C LEU A 140 -11.23 -7.19 8.72
N PRO A 141 -11.98 -7.28 7.61
CA PRO A 141 -12.05 -8.50 6.81
C PRO A 141 -10.69 -8.81 6.18
N LEU A 142 -10.36 -10.11 6.13
CA LEU A 142 -9.12 -10.59 5.57
C LEU A 142 -9.33 -11.06 4.13
N LEU A 143 -8.56 -10.47 3.22
CA LEU A 143 -8.55 -10.79 1.79
C LEU A 143 -7.23 -11.46 1.43
N THR A 144 -7.28 -12.54 0.66
CA THR A 144 -6.09 -13.16 0.07
C THR A 144 -6.02 -12.79 -1.41
N LEU A 145 -4.93 -12.13 -1.81
CA LEU A 145 -4.71 -11.62 -3.18
C LEU A 145 -3.31 -12.01 -3.69
N ASP A 146 -3.16 -12.10 -5.02
CA ASP A 146 -1.87 -12.31 -5.71
C ASP A 146 -1.07 -11.01 -5.91
N VAL A 147 -1.47 -9.94 -5.23
CA VAL A 147 -0.75 -8.66 -5.19
C VAL A 147 0.48 -8.80 -4.30
N HIS A 148 1.60 -8.19 -4.67
CA HIS A 148 2.80 -8.18 -3.83
C HIS A 148 2.72 -7.11 -2.73
N PRO A 149 3.12 -7.41 -1.47
CA PRO A 149 2.88 -6.53 -0.31
C PRO A 149 3.43 -5.11 -0.47
N PHE A 150 4.57 -4.95 -1.13
CA PHE A 150 5.17 -3.63 -1.36
C PHE A 150 4.33 -2.73 -2.28
N PHE A 151 3.62 -3.28 -3.28
CA PHE A 151 2.71 -2.48 -4.11
C PHE A 151 1.46 -2.08 -3.33
N ALA A 152 0.89 -3.00 -2.54
CA ALA A 152 -0.25 -2.70 -1.67
C ALA A 152 0.09 -1.64 -0.59
N MET A 153 1.30 -1.71 -0.04
CA MET A 153 1.81 -0.72 0.90
C MET A 153 1.99 0.65 0.22
N MET A 154 2.61 0.72 -0.97
CA MET A 154 2.77 1.99 -1.67
C MET A 154 1.45 2.63 -2.10
N HIS A 155 0.46 1.82 -2.48
CA HIS A 155 -0.92 2.28 -2.70
C HIS A 155 -1.52 2.88 -1.43
N SER A 156 -1.52 2.12 -0.35
CA SER A 156 -2.14 2.51 0.93
C SER A 156 -1.42 3.68 1.61
N ALA A 157 -0.12 3.88 1.36
CA ALA A 157 0.68 4.96 1.93
C ALA A 157 0.07 6.35 1.68
N ARG A 158 -0.53 6.57 0.51
CA ARG A 158 -1.17 7.86 0.18
C ARG A 158 -2.36 8.16 1.08
N ALA A 159 -3.12 7.13 1.46
CA ALA A 159 -4.26 7.26 2.33
C ALA A 159 -3.88 7.31 3.82
N VAL A 160 -2.87 6.55 4.24
CA VAL A 160 -2.36 6.59 5.64
C VAL A 160 -1.97 8.02 6.05
N LEU A 161 -1.40 8.81 5.14
CA LEU A 161 -1.06 10.21 5.40
C LEU A 161 -2.28 11.12 5.59
N LYS A 162 -3.47 10.71 5.13
CA LYS A 162 -4.73 11.45 5.27
C LYS A 162 -5.51 11.05 6.53
N VAL A 163 -5.24 9.89 7.11
CA VAL A 163 -5.95 9.41 8.30
C VAL A 163 -5.55 10.25 9.51
N GLU A 164 -6.53 10.85 10.18
CA GLU A 164 -6.30 11.70 11.37
C GLU A 164 -5.81 10.89 12.58
N ASN A 165 -6.18 9.61 12.67
CA ASN A 165 -5.85 8.74 13.80
C ASN A 165 -4.52 8.01 13.59
N ARG A 166 -3.43 8.60 14.08
CA ARG A 166 -2.08 8.00 14.08
C ARG A 166 -1.91 6.82 15.05
N GLY A 167 -2.94 6.50 15.86
CA GLY A 167 -2.91 5.39 16.82
C GLY A 167 -3.27 4.03 16.22
N LEU A 168 -3.54 3.95 14.91
CA LEU A 168 -3.79 2.68 14.22
C LEU A 168 -2.50 1.87 14.11
N SER A 169 -2.58 0.55 14.36
CA SER A 169 -1.39 -0.31 14.46
C SER A 169 -0.53 -0.37 13.19
N PHE A 170 -1.13 -0.08 12.03
CA PHE A 170 -0.40 -0.04 10.76
C PHE A 170 0.22 1.33 10.45
N TYR A 171 -0.11 2.38 11.21
CA TYR A 171 0.38 3.73 10.92
C TYR A 171 1.90 3.84 11.07
N GLU A 172 2.44 3.28 12.15
CA GLU A 172 3.87 3.34 12.46
C GLU A 172 4.74 2.59 11.44
N PRO A 173 4.45 1.32 11.08
CA PRO A 173 5.21 0.62 10.03
C PRO A 173 5.23 1.37 8.69
N PHE A 174 4.08 1.91 8.25
CA PHE A 174 4.01 2.71 7.03
C PHE A 174 4.86 3.96 7.13
N SER A 175 4.76 4.68 8.26
CA SER A 175 5.53 5.89 8.52
C SER A 175 7.04 5.60 8.44
N ILE A 176 7.52 4.57 9.12
CA ILE A 176 8.93 4.18 9.13
C ILE A 176 9.43 3.90 7.70
N MET A 177 8.73 3.04 6.95
CA MET A 177 9.12 2.71 5.58
C MET A 177 9.14 3.93 4.66
N LEU A 178 8.15 4.83 4.75
CA LEU A 178 8.11 6.04 3.92
C LEU A 178 9.24 7.02 4.26
N THR A 179 9.56 7.20 5.56
CA THR A 179 10.73 8.00 5.98
C THR A 179 12.00 7.45 5.35
N MET A 180 12.17 6.14 5.47
CA MET A 180 13.32 5.40 4.98
C MET A 180 13.52 5.56 3.48
N TYR A 181 12.45 5.42 2.68
CA TYR A 181 12.50 5.60 1.23
C TYR A 181 12.88 7.02 0.83
N ALA A 182 12.36 8.03 1.55
CA ALA A 182 12.66 9.43 1.27
C ALA A 182 14.12 9.81 1.59
N ILE A 183 14.66 9.31 2.70
CA ILE A 183 15.99 9.71 3.18
C ILE A 183 17.11 8.89 2.51
N ALA A 184 16.93 7.58 2.38
CA ALA A 184 18.01 6.69 1.98
C ALA A 184 18.29 6.66 0.47
N THR A 185 17.34 7.12 -0.36
CA THR A 185 17.46 7.01 -1.82
C THR A 185 18.56 7.95 -2.37
N PRO A 186 19.61 7.44 -3.06
CA PRO A 186 20.69 8.24 -3.61
C PRO A 186 20.23 9.05 -4.81
N VAL A 187 20.93 10.15 -5.09
CA VAL A 187 20.63 11.05 -6.23
C VAL A 187 20.55 10.31 -7.57
N ALA A 188 21.39 9.29 -7.80
CA ALA A 188 21.38 8.50 -9.04
C ALA A 188 20.05 7.76 -9.30
N PHE A 189 19.31 7.45 -8.24
CA PHE A 189 17.97 6.83 -8.31
C PHE A 189 16.84 7.87 -8.30
N ARG A 190 17.10 9.12 -7.89
CA ARG A 190 16.11 10.22 -7.95
C ARG A 190 15.91 10.81 -9.34
N GLN A 191 16.87 10.61 -10.24
CA GLN A 191 16.79 11.13 -11.61
C GLN A 191 15.95 10.20 -12.49
N HIS A 192 14.82 10.72 -13.00
CA HIS A 192 14.16 10.13 -14.17
C HIS A 192 15.17 10.05 -15.33
N PRO A 193 15.14 8.98 -16.13
CA PRO A 193 15.91 8.97 -17.37
C PRO A 193 15.50 10.21 -18.16
N SER A 194 16.47 11.06 -18.52
CA SER A 194 16.21 12.23 -19.33
C SER A 194 15.46 11.78 -20.58
N SER A 195 14.27 12.33 -20.81
CA SER A 195 13.65 12.32 -22.12
C SER A 195 14.60 13.09 -23.04
N ASP A 196 15.56 12.39 -23.62
CA ASP A 196 16.41 12.94 -24.66
C ASP A 196 15.49 13.31 -25.83
N SER A 197 15.39 14.62 -26.00
CA SER A 197 14.84 15.41 -27.08
C SER A 197 14.78 14.68 -28.44
N GLY A 198 13.57 14.26 -28.79
CA GLY A 198 13.14 14.02 -30.16
C GLY A 198 11.86 14.79 -30.41
N SER A 199 11.98 16.06 -30.78
CA SER A 199 10.86 16.93 -31.15
C SER A 199 9.97 16.30 -32.21
N VAL A 200 8.70 16.05 -31.89
CA VAL A 200 7.59 16.14 -32.87
C VAL A 200 6.37 16.70 -32.16
N SER A 201 5.83 17.76 -32.74
CA SER A 201 4.62 18.48 -32.31
C SER A 201 3.37 17.59 -32.28
N SER A 202 2.58 17.68 -31.21
CA SER A 202 1.12 17.47 -31.28
C SER A 202 0.46 18.03 -30.02
N VAL A 203 -0.36 19.08 -30.16
CA VAL A 203 -1.84 19.05 -30.15
C VAL A 203 -2.41 18.99 -28.73
N GLU A 204 -3.17 20.05 -28.43
CA GLU A 204 -3.97 20.31 -27.24
C GLU A 204 -4.82 19.10 -26.82
N SER A 205 -4.77 18.74 -25.54
CA SER A 205 -5.82 17.92 -24.91
C SER A 205 -5.99 18.31 -23.44
N ASP A 206 -7.11 18.98 -23.19
CA ASP A 206 -7.90 19.14 -21.97
C ASP A 206 -7.22 18.93 -20.61
N ASP A 207 -7.11 20.06 -19.90
CA ASP A 207 -6.75 20.19 -18.50
C ASP A 207 -7.76 19.47 -17.60
N THR A 208 -7.33 18.36 -17.01
CA THR A 208 -7.90 17.89 -15.74
C THR A 208 -7.04 18.47 -14.63
N GLU A 209 -7.50 19.58 -14.03
CA GLU A 209 -6.79 20.27 -12.96
C GLU A 209 -6.62 19.37 -11.72
N TYR A 210 -5.45 18.75 -11.60
CA TYR A 210 -4.99 17.99 -10.44
C TYR A 210 -4.58 18.97 -9.31
N TYR A 211 -5.57 19.55 -8.62
CA TYR A 211 -5.31 20.34 -7.41
C TYR A 211 -5.07 19.42 -6.20
N GLY A 212 -3.83 19.39 -5.70
CA GLY A 212 -3.51 18.72 -4.43
C GLY A 212 -2.04 18.50 -4.08
N GLY A 213 -1.08 18.98 -4.89
CA GLY A 213 0.35 18.70 -4.67
C GLY A 213 0.99 19.47 -3.49
N GLU A 214 0.91 20.80 -3.51
CA GLU A 214 1.82 21.64 -2.71
C GLU A 214 1.55 21.63 -1.19
N GLU A 215 0.29 21.54 -0.77
CA GLU A 215 -0.05 21.52 0.65
C GLU A 215 0.28 20.17 1.30
N GLU A 216 0.08 19.08 0.57
CA GLU A 216 0.49 17.74 1.02
C GLU A 216 2.03 17.59 1.00
N ASP A 217 2.73 18.19 0.03
CA ASP A 217 4.20 18.20 -0.01
C ASP A 217 4.79 18.91 1.21
N ARG A 218 4.17 20.02 1.65
CA ARG A 218 4.53 20.69 2.90
C ARG A 218 4.27 19.81 4.12
N LYS A 219 3.17 19.06 4.18
CA LYS A 219 2.88 18.14 5.29
C LYS A 219 3.94 17.04 5.40
N ILE A 220 4.38 16.48 4.27
CA ILE A 220 5.43 15.46 4.22
C ILE A 220 6.79 16.04 4.64
N TYR A 221 7.17 17.21 4.11
CA TYR A 221 8.42 17.88 4.50
C TYR A 221 8.42 18.30 5.98
N CYS A 222 7.33 18.88 6.48
CA CYS A 222 7.20 19.23 7.91
C CYS A 222 7.28 18.01 8.82
N TRP A 223 6.79 16.85 8.36
CA TRP A 223 6.93 15.58 9.09
C TRP A 223 8.35 15.00 9.02
N LEU A 224 9.03 15.07 7.87
CA LEU A 224 10.45 14.72 7.76
C LEU A 224 11.33 15.61 8.66
N GLU A 225 11.01 16.91 8.76
CA GLU A 225 11.72 17.84 9.65
C GLU A 225 11.40 17.60 11.13
N SER A 226 10.17 17.20 11.48
CA SER A 226 9.82 16.90 12.89
C SER A 226 10.44 15.59 13.41
N THR A 227 10.75 14.66 12.51
CA THR A 227 11.39 13.37 12.85
C THR A 227 12.92 13.44 12.88
N LYS A 228 13.55 14.46 12.27
CA LYS A 228 15.01 14.72 12.36
C LYS A 228 15.54 14.97 13.78
N GLY A 229 14.67 15.21 14.76
CA GLY A 229 15.04 15.26 16.18
C GLY A 229 15.41 13.90 16.79
N CYS A 230 15.10 12.78 16.11
CA CYS A 230 15.50 11.44 16.53
C CYS A 230 16.78 11.03 15.78
N SER A 231 17.93 11.21 16.43
CA SER A 231 19.21 10.71 15.88
C SER A 231 19.26 9.16 15.99
N PRO A 232 19.76 8.43 14.98
CA PRO A 232 19.72 6.96 14.95
C PRO A 232 20.75 6.23 15.84
N LEU A 233 21.30 6.86 16.88
CA LEU A 233 22.45 6.30 17.61
C LEU A 233 22.23 5.90 19.08
N ASP A 234 21.05 6.12 19.66
CA ASP A 234 20.81 5.81 21.09
C ASP A 234 19.63 4.85 21.35
N LEU A 235 19.39 3.88 20.45
CA LEU A 235 18.46 2.78 20.72
C LEU A 235 19.16 1.63 21.46
N HIS A 236 19.63 1.90 22.68
CA HIS A 236 19.70 0.92 23.77
C HIS A 236 19.71 1.67 25.11
N PRO A 237 18.56 1.70 25.79
CA PRO A 237 18.54 1.12 27.12
C PRO A 237 17.44 0.08 27.22
N GLU A 238 17.74 -1.02 27.91
CA GLU A 238 16.77 -2.03 28.32
C GLU A 238 15.66 -1.39 29.17
N VAL A 239 14.60 -0.89 28.53
CA VAL A 239 13.36 -0.55 29.22
C VAL A 239 12.55 -1.83 29.30
N LYS A 240 12.64 -2.49 30.44
CA LYS A 240 11.77 -3.61 30.80
C LYS A 240 10.37 -3.07 31.05
N VAL A 241 9.57 -2.96 29.99
CA VAL A 241 8.14 -2.64 30.08
C VAL A 241 7.42 -3.90 30.53
N THR A 242 7.03 -3.94 31.80
CA THR A 242 6.06 -4.91 32.31
C THR A 242 4.66 -4.46 31.89
N PHE A 243 4.02 -5.23 31.03
CA PHE A 243 2.59 -5.10 30.76
C PHE A 243 1.84 -5.83 31.88
N ASP A 244 1.05 -5.10 32.66
CA ASP A 244 0.06 -5.69 33.54
C ASP A 244 -1.07 -6.26 32.67
N GLU A 245 -1.10 -7.58 32.53
CA GLU A 245 -2.24 -8.33 32.00
C GLU A 245 -3.41 -8.25 32.97
N ALA A 246 -4.30 -7.28 32.76
CA ALA A 246 -5.64 -7.30 33.31
C ALA A 246 -6.59 -6.54 32.37
N ASP A 247 -7.15 -7.25 31.39
CA ASP A 247 -8.60 -7.30 31.21
C ASP A 247 -8.98 -8.36 30.16
N GLY A 248 -9.76 -9.34 30.61
CA GLY A 248 -10.17 -10.48 29.81
C GLY A 248 -11.13 -10.11 28.69
N TYR A 249 -10.62 -10.01 27.47
CA TYR A 249 -11.44 -10.12 26.27
C TYR A 249 -11.75 -11.60 25.99
N LYS A 250 -12.90 -12.05 26.49
CA LYS A 250 -13.50 -13.33 26.11
C LYS A 250 -14.26 -13.15 24.79
N GLY A 251 -13.75 -13.78 23.73
CA GLY A 251 -14.49 -14.01 22.49
C GLY A 251 -13.82 -13.48 21.23
N TYR A 252 -12.57 -13.87 20.95
CA TYR A 252 -11.99 -13.65 19.63
C TYR A 252 -12.66 -14.60 18.64
N VAL A 253 -13.65 -14.12 17.91
CA VAL A 253 -14.19 -14.83 16.74
C VAL A 253 -13.19 -14.58 15.62
N SER A 254 -12.58 -15.66 15.11
CA SER A 254 -11.64 -15.56 13.99
C SER A 254 -12.27 -14.78 12.84
N PRO A 255 -11.60 -13.74 12.30
CA PRO A 255 -12.09 -13.01 11.14
C PRO A 255 -12.36 -13.98 9.98
N ARG A 256 -13.47 -13.78 9.26
CA ARG A 256 -13.74 -14.50 8.02
C ARG A 256 -12.66 -14.14 6.99
N SER A 257 -12.09 -15.16 6.37
CA SER A 257 -11.04 -15.01 5.34
C SER A 257 -11.64 -15.27 3.97
N TYR A 258 -11.36 -14.40 3.00
CA TYR A 258 -11.86 -14.46 1.64
C TYR A 258 -10.69 -14.54 0.66
N ALA A 259 -10.72 -15.47 -0.29
CA ALA A 259 -9.76 -15.52 -1.38
C ALA A 259 -10.41 -14.94 -2.64
N LEU A 260 -9.83 -13.87 -3.20
CA LEU A 260 -10.27 -13.36 -4.50
C LEU A 260 -9.33 -13.92 -5.55
N GLU A 261 -9.87 -14.63 -6.53
CA GLU A 261 -9.08 -15.11 -7.66
C GLU A 261 -8.82 -13.96 -8.64
N THR A 262 -7.55 -13.69 -8.96
CA THR A 262 -7.22 -12.82 -10.09
C THR A 262 -7.65 -13.50 -11.38
N ILE A 263 -8.57 -12.86 -12.11
CA ILE A 263 -9.00 -13.32 -13.43
C ILE A 263 -7.83 -13.14 -14.39
N SER A 264 -7.22 -14.22 -14.85
CA SER A 264 -6.36 -14.15 -16.03
C SER A 264 -7.27 -14.13 -17.26
N GLN A 265 -7.37 -12.97 -17.91
CA GLN A 265 -7.90 -12.85 -19.27
C GLN A 265 -6.90 -13.45 -20.27
#